data_AF-A0A4Y1ZAT8-F1
#
_entry.id   AF-A0A4Y1ZAT8-F1
#
_cell.length_a   1.000
_cell.length_b   1.000
_cell.length_c   1.000
_cell.angle_alpha   90.00
_cell.angle_beta   90.00
_cell.angle_gamma   90.00
#
_symmetry.space_group_name_H-M   'P 1'
#
loop_
_entity.id
_entity.type
_entity.pdbx_description
1 polymer ?
#
loop_
_entity_poly.entity_id
_entity_poly.type
_entity_poly.pdbx_seq_one_letter_code
_entity_poly.pdbx_strand_id
1 'polypeptide(L)'
;MQFARRAEMITPSSTLAITAKANELKASGFDVIGLGAGQPDFNTPEFIIDAANEAAQAGHTKYTPSAGLPELKDAIIKKLKRDQGFDYERNQIIVGNGAKHVLYLLFQALLNPSDEVIIPAPYWVSYTEQVKLAGGVPVAIETSERSHFKITVADLEKAVTAKTKAVLINSPSNPTGMIYSKEELEPIAEFCVKNDLVIISDEIYENSFIMETISSQLHNCLNR
;
A
#
# COMPACT_ATOMS: atom_id res chain seq x y z
N MET A 1 -32.77 -12.91 2.00
CA MET A 1 -31.98 -11.69 1.74
C MET A 1 -30.76 -12.11 0.93
N GLN A 2 -30.47 -11.44 -0.18
CA GLN A 2 -29.30 -11.73 -1.02
C GLN A 2 -28.29 -10.60 -0.87
N PHE A 3 -27.02 -10.93 -0.62
CA PHE A 3 -25.96 -9.94 -0.54
C PHE A 3 -25.52 -9.48 -1.94
N ALA A 4 -24.82 -8.36 -2.02
CA ALA A 4 -24.24 -7.91 -3.29
C ALA A 4 -23.16 -8.91 -3.73
N ARG A 5 -23.12 -9.27 -5.02
CA ARG A 5 -22.14 -10.23 -5.58
C ARG A 5 -20.69 -9.90 -5.20
N ARG A 6 -20.31 -8.62 -5.23
CA ARG A 6 -18.97 -8.17 -4.83
C ARG A 6 -18.59 -8.52 -3.40
N ALA A 7 -19.55 -8.60 -2.48
CA ALA A 7 -19.31 -9.01 -1.09
C ALA A 7 -19.13 -10.54 -0.99
N GLU A 8 -19.83 -11.31 -1.84
CA GLU A 8 -19.73 -12.78 -1.89
C GLU A 8 -18.39 -13.26 -2.47
N MET A 9 -17.71 -12.43 -3.27
CA MET A 9 -16.41 -12.76 -3.89
C MET A 9 -15.19 -12.56 -2.98
N ILE A 10 -15.37 -11.96 -1.79
CA ILE A 10 -14.25 -11.60 -0.91
C ILE A 10 -13.86 -12.77 -0.02
N THR A 11 -12.57 -13.06 0.00
CA THR A 11 -12.00 -14.06 0.92
C THR A 11 -11.71 -13.41 2.28
N PRO A 12 -12.12 -14.03 3.40
CA PRO A 12 -11.74 -13.55 4.72
C PRO A 12 -10.22 -13.46 4.89
N SER A 13 -9.75 -12.44 5.62
CA SER A 13 -8.32 -12.24 5.88
C SER A 13 -7.77 -13.35 6.79
N SER A 14 -6.84 -14.15 6.25
CA SER A 14 -6.09 -15.16 7.01
C SER A 14 -5.28 -14.55 8.15
N THR A 15 -4.68 -13.37 7.94
CA THR A 15 -3.94 -12.62 8.98
C THR A 15 -4.82 -12.35 10.20
N LEU A 16 -6.02 -11.79 9.99
CA LEU A 16 -6.94 -11.50 11.09
C LEU A 16 -7.43 -12.77 11.79
N ALA A 17 -7.68 -13.85 11.03
CA ALA A 17 -8.10 -15.13 11.59
C ALA A 17 -7.03 -15.72 12.53
N ILE A 18 -5.74 -15.66 12.14
CA ILE A 18 -4.63 -16.14 12.97
C ILE A 18 -4.47 -15.28 14.22
N THR A 19 -4.53 -13.95 14.10
CA THR A 19 -4.45 -13.04 15.25
C THR A 19 -5.60 -13.29 16.24
N ALA A 20 -6.83 -13.46 15.75
CA ALA A 20 -7.99 -13.76 16.59
C ALA A 20 -7.80 -15.08 17.35
N LYS A 21 -7.32 -16.13 16.68
CA LYS A 21 -7.07 -17.42 17.33
C LYS A 21 -5.96 -17.36 18.37
N ALA A 22 -4.88 -16.61 18.10
CA ALA A 22 -3.81 -16.40 19.06
C ALA A 22 -4.33 -15.68 20.33
N ASN A 23 -5.19 -14.68 20.18
CA ASN A 23 -5.81 -13.98 21.30
C ASN A 23 -6.76 -14.87 22.12
N GLU A 24 -7.54 -15.71 21.45
CA GLU A 24 -8.43 -16.70 22.09
C GLU A 24 -7.64 -17.70 22.95
N LEU A 25 -6.52 -18.22 22.43
CA LEU A 25 -5.65 -19.15 23.14
C LEU A 25 -4.97 -18.48 24.35
N LYS A 26 -4.50 -17.24 24.21
CA LYS A 26 -3.96 -16.46 25.34
C LYS A 26 -5.02 -16.26 26.43
N ALA A 27 -6.24 -15.87 26.05
CA ALA A 27 -7.35 -15.70 26.98
C ALA A 27 -7.75 -17.02 27.68
N SER A 28 -7.46 -18.16 27.05
CA SER A 28 -7.70 -19.49 27.61
C SER A 28 -6.54 -20.02 28.47
N GLY A 29 -5.53 -19.19 28.76
CA GLY A 29 -4.42 -19.52 29.65
C GLY A 29 -3.22 -20.21 28.98
N PHE A 30 -3.21 -20.33 27.65
CA PHE A 30 -2.05 -20.85 26.93
C PHE A 30 -0.98 -19.78 26.75
N ASP A 31 0.29 -20.17 26.87
CA ASP A 31 1.41 -19.33 26.50
C ASP A 31 1.57 -19.35 24.97
N VAL A 32 1.29 -18.21 24.32
CA VAL A 32 1.26 -18.08 22.86
C VAL A 32 2.15 -16.93 22.43
N ILE A 33 3.14 -17.24 21.60
CA ILE A 33 3.97 -16.24 20.92
C ILE A 33 3.31 -15.90 19.59
N GLY A 34 2.79 -14.67 19.47
CA GLY A 34 2.11 -14.21 18.26
C GLY A 34 3.06 -13.50 17.31
N LEU A 35 3.41 -14.15 16.19
CA LEU A 35 4.30 -13.61 15.16
C LEU A 35 3.56 -13.24 13.85
N GLY A 36 2.21 -13.18 13.89
CA GLY A 36 1.38 -13.00 12.70
C GLY A 36 0.90 -11.57 12.44
N ALA A 37 0.97 -10.67 13.42
CA ALA A 37 0.54 -9.28 13.27
C ALA A 37 1.73 -8.37 12.95
N GLY A 38 1.65 -7.63 11.85
CA GLY A 38 2.68 -6.64 11.45
C GLY A 38 2.50 -5.28 12.13
N GLN A 39 2.30 -5.26 13.45
CA GLN A 39 2.19 -4.04 14.24
C GLN A 39 3.45 -3.88 15.11
N PRO A 40 4.09 -2.69 15.14
CA PRO A 40 5.19 -2.42 16.07
C PRO A 40 4.76 -2.58 17.53
N ASP A 41 5.66 -3.08 18.36
CA ASP A 41 5.47 -3.24 19.81
C ASP A 41 5.66 -1.94 20.61
N PHE A 42 6.39 -0.97 20.05
CA PHE A 42 6.55 0.36 20.65
C PHE A 42 5.23 1.13 20.71
N ASN A 43 5.07 1.92 21.78
CA ASN A 43 3.99 2.88 21.88
C ASN A 43 4.16 4.02 20.86
N THR A 44 3.04 4.69 20.56
CA THR A 44 3.09 5.96 19.82
C THR A 44 3.98 6.96 20.59
N PRO A 45 4.92 7.67 19.92
CA PRO A 45 5.76 8.66 20.57
C PRO A 45 4.95 9.72 21.35
N GLU A 46 5.43 10.09 22.53
CA GLU A 46 4.71 10.94 23.49
C GLU A 46 4.26 12.27 22.90
N PHE A 47 5.12 12.96 22.14
CA PHE A 47 4.78 14.22 21.50
C PHE A 47 3.61 14.12 20.49
N ILE A 48 3.36 12.94 19.91
CA ILE A 48 2.21 12.69 19.03
C ILE A 48 0.93 12.52 19.87
N ILE A 49 1.03 11.81 20.99
CA ILE A 49 -0.06 11.64 21.94
C ILE A 49 -0.48 13.00 22.52
N ASP A 50 0.51 13.82 22.91
CA ASP A 50 0.29 15.15 23.46
C ASP A 50 -0.39 16.08 22.44
N ALA A 51 0.07 16.07 21.19
CA ALA A 51 -0.55 16.86 20.12
C ALA A 51 -2.02 16.44 19.86
N ALA A 52 -2.33 15.15 19.92
CA ALA A 52 -3.70 14.66 19.80
C ALA A 52 -4.58 15.10 20.98
N ASN A 53 -4.04 15.05 22.20
CA ASN A 53 -4.72 15.51 23.41
C ASN A 53 -4.98 17.02 23.36
N GLU A 54 -3.97 17.82 23.01
CA GLU A 54 -4.09 19.26 22.85
C GLU A 54 -5.15 19.60 21.80
N ALA A 55 -5.14 18.92 20.65
CA ALA A 55 -6.12 19.17 19.61
C ALA A 55 -7.56 18.87 20.07
N ALA A 56 -7.75 17.80 20.84
CA ALA A 56 -9.04 17.46 21.42
C ALA A 56 -9.50 18.53 22.42
N GLN A 57 -8.62 18.98 23.32
CA GLN A 57 -8.91 20.02 24.32
C GLN A 57 -9.20 21.39 23.68
N ALA A 58 -8.50 21.72 22.59
CA ALA A 58 -8.72 22.92 21.79
C ALA A 58 -10.01 22.85 20.95
N GLY A 59 -10.73 21.73 20.96
CA GLY A 59 -12.02 21.59 20.30
C GLY A 59 -11.94 21.25 18.81
N HIS A 60 -10.81 20.74 18.31
CA HIS A 60 -10.65 20.23 16.93
C HIS A 60 -11.40 18.89 16.73
N THR A 61 -12.73 18.94 16.89
CA THR A 61 -13.65 17.79 16.89
C THR A 61 -14.77 17.94 15.86
N LYS A 62 -14.64 18.89 14.93
CA LYS A 62 -15.61 19.20 13.88
C LYS A 62 -15.16 18.61 12.55
N TYR A 63 -15.99 18.77 11.52
CA TYR A 63 -15.64 18.34 10.18
C TYR A 63 -14.34 18.98 9.70
N THR A 64 -13.54 18.17 9.04
CA THR A 64 -12.36 18.59 8.28
C THR A 64 -12.68 18.57 6.79
N PRO A 65 -11.87 19.24 5.94
CA PRO A 65 -12.00 19.08 4.49
C PRO A 65 -11.84 17.60 4.11
N SER A 66 -12.63 17.15 3.13
CA SER A 66 -12.70 15.73 2.74
C SER A 66 -11.35 15.13 2.32
N ALA A 67 -10.48 15.93 1.69
CA ALA A 67 -9.16 15.50 1.26
C ALA A 67 -8.07 15.62 2.35
N GLY A 68 -8.41 16.10 3.54
CA GLY A 68 -7.49 16.34 4.66
C GLY A 68 -7.29 17.82 4.99
N LEU A 69 -6.79 18.08 6.19
CA LEU A 69 -6.43 19.42 6.68
C LEU A 69 -5.29 20.02 5.85
N PRO A 70 -5.34 21.32 5.47
CA PRO A 70 -4.28 21.97 4.70
C PRO A 70 -2.89 21.82 5.33
N GLU A 71 -2.79 21.97 6.65
CA GLU A 71 -1.52 21.92 7.40
C GLU A 71 -0.89 20.53 7.36
N LEU A 72 -1.72 19.48 7.45
CA LEU A 72 -1.25 18.10 7.32
C LEU A 72 -0.77 17.81 5.89
N LYS A 73 -1.48 18.32 4.88
CA LYS A 73 -1.09 18.16 3.48
C LYS A 73 0.24 18.87 3.18
N ASP A 74 0.45 20.06 3.72
CA ASP A 74 1.74 20.76 3.63
C ASP A 74 2.87 19.99 4.30
N ALA A 75 2.62 19.39 5.47
CA ALA A 75 3.59 18.56 6.16
C ALA A 75 3.98 17.32 5.35
N ILE A 76 2.99 16.68 4.70
CA ILE A 76 3.21 15.53 3.79
C ILE A 76 4.05 15.97 2.58
N ILE A 77 3.71 17.08 1.92
CA ILE A 77 4.47 17.61 0.78
C ILE A 77 5.92 17.90 1.20
N LYS A 78 6.12 18.56 2.34
CA LYS A 78 7.46 18.84 2.88
C LYS A 78 8.24 17.57 3.17
N LYS A 79 7.60 16.53 3.73
CA LYS A 79 8.22 15.22 3.95
C LYS A 79 8.64 14.58 2.63
N LEU A 80 7.74 14.54 1.64
CA LEU A 80 8.01 13.94 0.32
C LEU A 80 9.14 14.67 -0.40
N LYS A 81 9.20 15.99 -0.29
CA LYS A 81 10.31 16.77 -0.83
C LYS A 81 11.63 16.49 -0.12
N ARG A 82 11.61 16.43 1.21
CA ARG A 82 12.81 16.22 2.03
C ARG A 82 13.40 14.83 1.85
N ASP A 83 12.58 13.79 1.89
CA ASP A 83 13.04 12.40 1.97
C ASP A 83 13.13 11.76 0.58
N GLN A 84 12.22 12.10 -0.33
CA GLN A 84 12.16 11.54 -1.69
C GLN A 84 12.52 12.54 -2.80
N GLY A 85 12.64 13.83 -2.50
CA GLY A 85 12.94 14.85 -3.52
C GLY A 85 11.73 15.27 -4.37
N PHE A 86 10.53 14.74 -4.12
CA PHE A 86 9.34 14.98 -4.93
C PHE A 86 8.64 16.31 -4.60
N ASP A 87 8.25 17.02 -5.65
CA ASP A 87 7.42 18.22 -5.55
C ASP A 87 5.96 17.85 -5.84
N TYR A 88 5.07 18.13 -4.89
CA TYR A 88 3.63 17.91 -5.03
C TYR A 88 2.84 19.15 -4.63
N GLU A 89 1.72 19.37 -5.30
CA GLU A 89 0.73 20.38 -4.93
C GLU A 89 -0.30 19.81 -3.95
N ARG A 90 -0.98 20.70 -3.21
CA ARG A 90 -2.03 20.28 -2.25
C ARG A 90 -3.14 19.46 -2.93
N ASN A 91 -3.54 19.77 -4.15
CA ASN A 91 -4.57 19.00 -4.89
C ASN A 91 -4.12 17.57 -5.25
N GLN A 92 -2.83 17.24 -5.16
CA GLN A 92 -2.25 15.91 -5.42
C GLN A 92 -2.13 15.07 -4.14
N ILE A 93 -2.49 15.60 -2.97
CA ILE A 93 -2.43 14.88 -1.68
C ILE A 93 -3.83 14.61 -1.15
N ILE A 94 -4.09 13.37 -0.74
CA ILE A 94 -5.30 12.95 -0.02
C ILE A 94 -4.93 12.26 1.29
N VAL A 95 -5.59 12.65 2.37
CA VAL A 95 -5.45 12.00 3.68
C VAL A 95 -6.62 11.05 3.89
N GLY A 96 -6.32 9.77 4.11
CA GLY A 96 -7.32 8.74 4.41
C GLY A 96 -7.18 8.16 5.81
N ASN A 97 -8.06 7.21 6.15
CA ASN A 97 -8.02 6.48 7.42
C ASN A 97 -7.04 5.30 7.32
N GLY A 98 -5.75 5.62 7.26
CA GLY A 98 -4.68 4.66 7.01
C GLY A 98 -4.55 4.26 5.54
N ALA A 99 -3.39 3.71 5.18
CA ALA A 99 -3.04 3.36 3.79
C ALA A 99 -4.06 2.40 3.15
N LYS A 100 -4.65 1.47 3.93
CA LYS A 100 -5.70 0.56 3.46
C LYS A 100 -6.90 1.32 2.86
N HIS A 101 -7.33 2.42 3.50
CA HIS A 101 -8.45 3.23 3.01
C HIS A 101 -8.04 4.00 1.74
N VAL A 102 -6.82 4.54 1.71
CA VAL A 102 -6.31 5.27 0.53
C VAL A 102 -6.24 4.35 -0.70
N LEU A 103 -5.70 3.14 -0.56
CA LEU A 103 -5.67 2.15 -1.64
C LEU A 103 -7.08 1.75 -2.08
N TYR A 104 -8.01 1.56 -1.13
CA TYR A 104 -9.39 1.28 -1.46
C TYR A 104 -10.00 2.39 -2.33
N LEU A 105 -9.86 3.66 -1.92
CA LEU A 105 -10.36 4.80 -2.70
C LEU A 105 -9.69 4.89 -4.08
N LEU A 106 -8.38 4.63 -4.16
CA LEU A 106 -7.63 4.59 -5.40
C LEU A 106 -8.23 3.57 -6.37
N PHE A 107 -8.46 2.33 -5.94
CA PHE A 107 -9.04 1.31 -6.80
C PHE A 107 -10.48 1.64 -7.22
N GLN A 108 -11.30 2.22 -6.33
CA GLN A 108 -12.65 2.67 -6.66
C GLN A 108 -12.66 3.81 -7.70
N ALA A 109 -11.64 4.66 -7.71
CA ALA A 109 -11.51 5.77 -8.66
C ALA A 109 -10.85 5.35 -9.98
N LEU A 110 -9.94 4.38 -9.95
CA LEU A 110 -9.11 4.00 -11.08
C LEU A 110 -9.73 2.92 -11.98
N LEU A 111 -10.46 1.97 -11.40
CA LEU A 111 -10.85 0.74 -12.08
C LEU A 111 -12.29 0.77 -12.59
N ASN A 112 -12.47 0.33 -13.83
CA ASN A 112 -13.74 -0.11 -14.37
C ASN A 112 -13.90 -1.63 -14.25
N PRO A 113 -15.12 -2.18 -14.42
CA PRO A 113 -15.32 -3.62 -14.45
C PRO A 113 -14.42 -4.31 -15.48
N SER A 114 -13.72 -5.36 -15.04
CA SER A 114 -12.76 -6.14 -15.83
C SER A 114 -11.39 -5.51 -16.08
N ASP A 115 -11.11 -4.30 -15.59
CA ASP A 115 -9.76 -3.75 -15.62
C ASP A 115 -8.83 -4.62 -14.77
N GLU A 116 -7.63 -4.89 -15.28
CA GLU A 116 -6.65 -5.78 -14.65
C GLU A 116 -5.61 -4.98 -13.85
N VAL A 117 -5.28 -5.45 -12.65
CA VAL A 117 -4.18 -4.93 -11.84
C VAL A 117 -3.17 -6.04 -11.62
N ILE A 118 -1.95 -5.84 -12.12
CA ILE A 118 -0.84 -6.76 -11.91
C ILE A 118 -0.30 -6.61 -10.48
N ILE A 119 -0.18 -7.73 -9.77
CA ILE A 119 0.26 -7.78 -8.37
C ILE A 119 1.31 -8.90 -8.22
N PRO A 120 2.59 -8.58 -7.88
CA PRO A 120 3.58 -9.59 -7.55
C PRO A 120 3.17 -10.43 -6.33
N ALA A 121 3.23 -11.76 -6.44
CA ALA A 121 3.02 -12.68 -5.33
C ALA A 121 4.36 -13.18 -4.79
N PRO A 122 4.55 -13.30 -3.47
CA PRO A 122 3.54 -13.12 -2.42
C PRO A 122 3.23 -11.63 -2.14
N TYR A 123 1.96 -11.36 -1.85
CA TYR A 123 1.42 -10.00 -1.68
C TYR A 123 0.71 -9.82 -0.33
N TRP A 124 0.55 -8.56 0.08
CA TRP A 124 -0.36 -8.23 1.16
C TRP A 124 -1.80 -8.58 0.80
N VAL A 125 -2.43 -9.38 1.65
CA VAL A 125 -3.72 -10.05 1.40
C VAL A 125 -4.85 -9.13 0.93
N SER A 126 -4.80 -7.83 1.27
CA SER A 126 -5.89 -6.91 0.93
C SER A 126 -5.81 -6.35 -0.50
N TYR A 127 -4.67 -6.42 -1.20
CA TYR A 127 -4.58 -5.86 -2.56
C TYR A 127 -5.57 -6.51 -3.52
N THR A 128 -5.56 -7.84 -3.60
CA THR A 128 -6.43 -8.59 -4.51
C THR A 128 -7.91 -8.40 -4.17
N GLU A 129 -8.24 -8.37 -2.88
CA GLU A 129 -9.62 -8.20 -2.43
C GLU A 129 -10.14 -6.78 -2.70
N GLN A 130 -9.31 -5.73 -2.58
CA GLN A 130 -9.71 -4.37 -2.92
C GLN A 130 -9.92 -4.18 -4.43
N VAL A 131 -9.09 -4.80 -5.26
CA VAL A 131 -9.27 -4.81 -6.73
C VAL A 131 -10.60 -5.47 -7.09
N LYS A 132 -10.92 -6.64 -6.51
CA LYS A 132 -12.22 -7.31 -6.70
C LYS A 132 -13.40 -6.47 -6.23
N LEU A 133 -13.27 -5.76 -5.10
CA LEU A 133 -14.32 -4.86 -4.59
C LEU A 133 -14.62 -3.70 -5.54
N ALA A 134 -13.63 -3.26 -6.32
CA ALA A 134 -13.78 -2.25 -7.36
C ALA A 134 -14.28 -2.83 -8.71
N GLY A 135 -14.49 -4.15 -8.80
CA GLY A 135 -14.89 -4.84 -10.03
C GLY A 135 -13.74 -5.15 -10.99
N GLY A 136 -12.51 -4.86 -10.59
CA GLY A 136 -11.30 -5.22 -11.34
C GLY A 136 -10.91 -6.68 -11.15
N VAL A 137 -9.88 -7.09 -11.91
CA VAL A 137 -9.32 -8.43 -11.91
C VAL A 137 -7.88 -8.37 -11.42
N PRO A 138 -7.56 -8.93 -10.24
CA PRO A 138 -6.18 -9.04 -9.81
C PRO A 138 -5.45 -10.10 -10.65
N VAL A 139 -4.35 -9.72 -11.29
CA VAL A 139 -3.47 -10.61 -12.06
C VAL A 139 -2.21 -10.84 -11.23
N ALA A 140 -2.17 -11.98 -10.53
CA ALA A 140 -1.03 -12.34 -9.71
C ALA A 140 0.13 -12.86 -10.58
N ILE A 141 1.34 -12.35 -10.35
CA ILE A 141 2.58 -12.92 -10.92
C ILE A 141 3.30 -13.66 -9.80
N GLU A 142 3.33 -14.98 -9.87
CA GLU A 142 4.06 -15.83 -8.92
C GLU A 142 5.56 -15.60 -9.06
N THR A 143 6.20 -15.15 -7.98
CA THR A 143 7.65 -15.03 -7.88
C THR A 143 8.23 -16.14 -7.02
N SER A 144 9.56 -16.19 -6.89
CA SER A 144 10.23 -17.23 -6.12
C SER A 144 11.31 -16.65 -5.23
N GLU A 145 11.74 -17.41 -4.23
CA GLU A 145 12.89 -17.06 -3.40
C GLU A 145 14.15 -16.80 -4.25
N ARG A 146 14.33 -17.56 -5.34
CA ARG A 146 15.48 -17.39 -6.27
C ARG A 146 15.48 -16.03 -6.97
N SER A 147 14.31 -15.46 -7.24
CA SER A 147 14.17 -14.10 -7.77
C SER A 147 14.02 -13.06 -6.66
N HIS A 148 14.31 -13.44 -5.40
CA HIS A 148 14.08 -12.62 -4.22
C HIS A 148 12.67 -12.06 -4.14
N PHE A 149 11.70 -12.83 -4.60
CA PHE A 149 10.29 -12.46 -4.68
C PHE A 149 9.99 -11.16 -5.46
N LYS A 150 10.86 -10.81 -6.41
CA LYS A 150 10.73 -9.63 -7.28
C LYS A 150 10.37 -10.04 -8.70
N ILE A 151 9.58 -9.19 -9.37
CA ILE A 151 9.24 -9.34 -10.80
C ILE A 151 10.23 -8.59 -11.68
N THR A 152 10.30 -8.99 -12.94
CA THR A 152 11.10 -8.33 -13.98
C THR A 152 10.21 -7.82 -15.12
N VAL A 153 10.79 -7.03 -16.03
CA VAL A 153 10.11 -6.61 -17.26
C VAL A 153 9.63 -7.81 -18.08
N ALA A 154 10.42 -8.90 -18.14
CA ALA A 154 10.04 -10.11 -18.87
C ALA A 154 8.83 -10.83 -18.27
N ASP A 155 8.55 -10.63 -16.99
CA ASP A 155 7.34 -11.14 -16.34
C ASP A 155 6.13 -10.26 -16.69
N LEU A 156 6.32 -8.94 -16.73
CA LEU A 156 5.29 -7.99 -17.17
C LEU A 156 4.90 -8.22 -18.63
N GLU A 157 5.85 -8.43 -19.53
CA GLU A 157 5.59 -8.73 -20.95
C GLU A 157 4.68 -9.94 -21.16
N LYS A 158 4.75 -10.94 -20.26
CA LYS A 158 3.91 -12.14 -20.31
C LYS A 158 2.52 -11.92 -19.71
N ALA A 159 2.40 -10.98 -18.77
CA ALA A 159 1.20 -10.77 -17.98
C ALA A 159 0.29 -9.65 -18.51
N VAL A 160 0.88 -8.64 -19.17
CA VAL A 160 0.13 -7.49 -19.67
C VAL A 160 -0.81 -7.89 -20.80
N THR A 161 -2.03 -7.36 -20.70
CA THR A 161 -3.07 -7.47 -21.73
C THR A 161 -3.62 -6.09 -22.06
N ALA A 162 -4.51 -6.01 -23.05
CA ALA A 162 -5.24 -4.78 -23.36
C ALA A 162 -6.16 -4.28 -22.22
N LYS A 163 -6.39 -5.09 -21.18
CA LYS A 163 -7.18 -4.72 -20.00
C LYS A 163 -6.31 -4.30 -18.81
N THR A 164 -4.98 -4.46 -18.90
CA THR A 164 -4.09 -4.08 -17.81
C THR A 164 -4.12 -2.57 -17.61
N LYS A 165 -4.53 -2.16 -16.41
CA LYS A 165 -4.68 -0.75 -16.04
C LYS A 165 -3.54 -0.27 -15.14
N ALA A 166 -3.06 -1.15 -14.26
CA ALA A 166 -2.04 -0.78 -13.30
C ALA A 166 -1.12 -1.96 -12.92
N VAL A 167 0.08 -1.60 -12.46
CA VAL A 167 1.03 -2.48 -11.77
C VAL A 167 1.19 -1.98 -10.35
N LEU A 168 0.97 -2.84 -9.36
CA LEU A 168 1.19 -2.51 -7.94
C LEU A 168 2.53 -3.05 -7.48
N ILE A 169 3.38 -2.17 -6.96
CA ILE A 169 4.67 -2.49 -6.35
C ILE A 169 4.61 -2.07 -4.88
N ASN A 170 4.84 -3.02 -3.97
CA ASN A 170 5.05 -2.72 -2.56
C ASN A 170 6.53 -2.92 -2.25
N SER A 171 7.22 -1.82 -2.01
CA SER A 171 8.62 -1.84 -1.65
C SER A 171 8.90 -0.79 -0.58
N PRO A 172 9.43 -1.19 0.59
CA PRO A 172 9.74 -2.57 0.98
C PRO A 172 8.50 -3.46 1.18
N SER A 173 8.62 -4.75 0.84
CA SER A 173 7.47 -5.64 0.68
C SER A 173 6.97 -6.24 1.99
N ASN A 174 5.65 -6.26 2.16
CA ASN A 174 4.93 -7.21 3.01
C ASN A 174 4.31 -8.28 2.10
N PRO A 175 4.66 -9.58 2.26
CA PRO A 175 5.25 -10.18 3.47
C PRO A 175 6.75 -10.45 3.44
N THR A 176 7.46 -10.17 2.35
CA THR A 176 8.81 -10.76 2.13
C THR A 176 9.96 -9.96 2.76
N GLY A 177 9.72 -8.69 3.10
CA GLY A 177 10.76 -7.75 3.51
C GLY A 177 11.69 -7.31 2.38
N MET A 178 11.44 -7.75 1.14
CA MET A 178 12.32 -7.48 0.00
C MET A 178 12.19 -6.04 -0.48
N ILE A 179 13.33 -5.47 -0.87
CA ILE A 179 13.46 -4.13 -1.40
C ILE A 179 13.87 -4.23 -2.87
N TYR A 180 13.21 -3.45 -3.72
CA TYR A 180 13.66 -3.24 -5.08
C TYR A 180 14.75 -2.17 -5.10
N SER A 181 15.85 -2.44 -5.79
CA SER A 181 16.85 -1.41 -6.05
C SER A 181 16.35 -0.45 -7.15
N LYS A 182 17.04 0.67 -7.28
CA LYS A 182 16.78 1.63 -8.34
C LYS A 182 16.92 0.98 -9.73
N GLU A 183 17.99 0.22 -9.93
CA GLU A 183 18.33 -0.45 -11.19
C GLU A 183 17.29 -1.52 -11.57
N GLU A 184 16.55 -2.05 -10.58
CA GLU A 184 15.45 -2.97 -10.79
C GLU A 184 14.13 -2.25 -11.11
N LEU A 185 13.89 -1.08 -10.48
CA LEU A 185 12.67 -0.30 -10.69
C LEU A 185 12.67 0.51 -11.99
N GLU A 186 13.82 1.04 -12.41
CA GLU A 186 13.92 1.89 -13.61
C GLU A 186 13.36 1.17 -14.86
N PRO A 187 13.77 -0.06 -15.20
CA PRO A 187 13.22 -0.77 -16.36
C PRO A 187 11.72 -1.07 -16.24
N ILE A 188 11.24 -1.35 -15.02
CA ILE A 188 9.81 -1.58 -14.76
C ILE A 188 9.01 -0.29 -14.99
N ALA A 189 9.52 0.85 -14.51
CA ALA A 189 8.89 2.14 -14.68
C ALA A 189 8.83 2.55 -16.16
N GLU A 190 9.95 2.42 -16.89
CA GLU A 190 10.02 2.68 -18.33
C GLU A 190 9.04 1.79 -19.11
N PHE A 191 8.95 0.51 -18.74
CA PHE A 191 7.98 -0.41 -19.34
C PHE A 191 6.54 0.05 -19.09
N CYS A 192 6.20 0.50 -17.87
CA CYS A 192 4.86 0.98 -17.56
C CYS A 192 4.52 2.25 -18.35
N VAL A 193 5.44 3.22 -18.45
CA VAL A 193 5.25 4.44 -19.27
C VAL A 193 4.98 4.08 -20.72
N LYS A 194 5.82 3.22 -21.30
CA LYS A 194 5.72 2.82 -22.71
C LYS A 194 4.37 2.17 -23.04
N ASN A 195 3.75 1.51 -22.06
CA ASN A 195 2.49 0.79 -22.22
C ASN A 195 1.28 1.51 -21.61
N ASP A 196 1.41 2.80 -21.22
CA ASP A 196 0.35 3.60 -20.60
C ASP A 196 -0.28 2.93 -19.35
N LEU A 197 0.56 2.31 -18.52
CA LEU A 197 0.16 1.64 -17.29
C LEU A 197 0.41 2.53 -16.07
N VAL A 198 -0.56 2.58 -15.16
CA VAL A 198 -0.40 3.27 -13.87
C VAL A 198 0.48 2.43 -12.95
N ILE A 199 1.47 3.07 -12.30
CA ILE A 199 2.24 2.44 -11.23
C ILE A 199 1.62 2.83 -9.89
N ILE A 200 1.26 1.85 -9.08
CA ILE A 200 0.82 2.03 -7.69
C ILE A 200 1.99 1.64 -6.79
N SER A 201 2.64 2.63 -6.16
CA SER A 201 3.75 2.43 -5.23
C SER A 201 3.23 2.43 -3.79
N ASP A 202 3.24 1.28 -3.11
CA ASP A 202 2.99 1.20 -1.66
C ASP A 202 4.33 1.22 -0.91
N GLU A 203 4.63 2.36 -0.31
CA GLU A 203 5.90 2.68 0.34
C GLU A 203 5.78 2.76 1.88
N ILE A 204 4.74 2.17 2.47
CA ILE A 204 4.45 2.32 3.91
C ILE A 204 5.61 1.91 4.84
N TYR A 205 6.52 1.05 4.37
CA TYR A 205 7.68 0.57 5.11
C TYR A 205 8.99 1.33 4.81
N GLU A 206 8.94 2.50 4.15
CA GLU A 206 10.12 3.30 3.75
C GLU A 206 11.18 3.51 4.86
N ASN A 207 10.75 3.62 6.12
CA ASN A 207 11.61 3.91 7.27
C ASN A 207 11.88 2.70 8.17
N SER A 208 11.51 1.49 7.75
CA SER A 208 11.64 0.27 8.59
C SER A 208 12.97 -0.50 8.40
N PHE A 209 14.00 0.13 7.84
CA PHE A 209 15.26 -0.53 7.47
C PHE A 209 16.48 0.13 8.13
N ILE A 210 17.51 -0.68 8.35
CA ILE A 210 18.77 -0.30 9.02
C ILE A 210 19.87 0.15 8.01
N MET A 211 19.56 0.19 6.71
CA MET A 211 20.49 0.66 5.67
C MET A 211 20.01 1.99 5.05
N GLU A 212 20.94 2.91 4.77
CA GLU A 212 20.69 4.21 4.12
C GLU A 212 19.81 4.06 2.88
N THR A 213 18.60 4.62 2.92
CA THR A 213 17.60 4.46 1.86
C THR A 213 17.94 5.32 0.63
N ILE A 214 17.96 4.69 -0.55
CA ILE A 214 17.85 5.34 -1.85
C ILE A 214 16.34 5.48 -2.16
N SER A 215 15.66 6.48 -1.59
CA SER A 215 14.20 6.63 -1.68
C SER A 215 13.69 7.58 -2.79
N SER A 216 14.53 8.07 -3.71
CA SER A 216 14.18 9.29 -4.47
C SER A 216 13.67 9.16 -5.91
N GLN A 217 13.50 7.98 -6.53
CA GLN A 217 13.64 7.96 -8.01
C GLN A 217 12.60 7.27 -8.90
N LEU A 218 11.45 6.80 -8.40
CA LEU A 218 10.39 6.30 -9.31
C LEU A 218 9.79 7.40 -10.23
N HIS A 219 9.89 8.68 -9.86
CA HIS A 219 9.30 9.77 -10.66
C HIS A 219 10.23 10.35 -11.75
N ASN A 220 11.55 10.14 -11.68
CA ASN A 220 12.47 10.65 -12.70
C ASN A 220 12.30 9.97 -14.06
N CYS A 221 11.71 8.78 -14.10
CA CYS A 221 11.35 8.07 -15.34
C CYS A 221 9.95 8.47 -15.88
N LEU A 222 9.07 9.04 -15.04
CA LEU A 222 7.68 9.37 -15.42
C LEU A 222 7.51 10.81 -15.97
N ASN A 223 8.50 11.68 -15.77
CA ASN A 223 8.48 13.10 -16.21
C ASN A 223 9.38 13.40 -17.43
N ARG A 224 9.58 12.41 -18.32
CA ARG A 224 10.21 12.64 -19.63
C ARG A 224 9.22 12.41 -20.76
#